data_AF-A0A3E0P6U7-F1
#
_entry.id   AF-A0A3E0P6U7-F1
#
_cell.length_a   1.000
_cell.length_b   1.000
_cell.length_c   1.000
_cell.angle_alpha   90.00
_cell.angle_beta   90.00
_cell.angle_gamma   90.00
#
_symmetry.space_group_name_H-M   'P 1'
#
loop_
_entity.id
_entity.type
_entity.pdbx_description
1 polymer ?
#
loop_
_entity_poly.entity_id
_entity_poly.type
_entity_poly.pdbx_seq_one_letter_code
_entity_poly.pdbx_strand_id
1 'polypeptide(L)'
;MSTFEREEFKWRETYFVLFDSSKRPTLKHVEEVLAALSDRFELTDARADEDGRFESITVLSPDDYAALDISFLAGEEVLEQNETLEKELKEIPLDADERRKLARIKECDARFDLLHFEQQADDGPAIAADEPDEMLDPSTLLIVLDSMVEMTGGIGVDPQSGTFL
;
A
#
# COMPACT_ATOMS: atom_id res chain seq x y z
N MET A 1 15.37 6.87 7.53
CA MET A 1 15.39 7.86 6.41
C MET A 1 14.35 7.35 5.45
N SER A 2 13.42 8.18 5.01
CA SER A 2 12.32 7.67 4.18
C SER A 2 12.87 7.20 2.83
N THR A 3 12.32 6.13 2.27
CA THR A 3 12.66 5.64 0.93
C THR A 3 12.56 6.75 -0.12
N PHE A 4 11.66 7.72 0.09
CA PHE A 4 11.54 8.94 -0.72
C PHE A 4 12.79 9.81 -0.82
N GLU A 5 13.70 9.73 0.15
CA GLU A 5 14.94 10.52 0.18
C GLU A 5 16.11 9.81 -0.52
N ARG A 6 15.91 8.54 -0.93
CA ARG A 6 16.92 7.75 -1.62
C ARG A 6 16.74 7.89 -3.11
N GLU A 7 17.70 8.52 -3.79
CA GLU A 7 17.71 8.68 -5.25
C GLU A 7 17.63 7.35 -6.01
N GLU A 8 18.01 6.26 -5.34
CA GLU A 8 17.95 4.89 -5.84
C GLU A 8 16.51 4.37 -6.01
N PHE A 9 15.51 4.96 -5.37
CA PHE A 9 14.13 4.48 -5.39
C PHE A 9 13.19 5.46 -6.08
N LYS A 10 12.47 4.98 -7.09
CA LYS A 10 11.49 5.74 -7.85
C LYS A 10 10.09 5.32 -7.46
N TRP A 11 9.27 6.26 -7.02
CA TRP A 11 7.85 6.04 -6.78
C TRP A 11 7.14 5.60 -8.06
N ARG A 12 6.30 4.55 -7.97
CA ARG A 12 5.54 3.99 -9.08
C ARG A 12 4.04 4.16 -8.90
N GLU A 13 3.51 3.66 -7.79
CA GLU A 13 2.06 3.56 -7.56
C GLU A 13 1.73 3.63 -6.06
N THR A 14 0.46 3.90 -5.76
CA THR A 14 -0.04 3.98 -4.38
C THR A 14 -1.37 3.25 -4.28
N TYR A 15 -1.48 2.36 -3.29
CA TYR A 15 -2.68 1.58 -3.02
C TYR A 15 -3.22 1.92 -1.65
N PHE A 16 -4.53 1.81 -1.49
CA PHE A 16 -5.20 2.04 -0.22
C PHE A 16 -5.81 0.75 0.33
N VAL A 17 -5.68 0.55 1.63
CA VAL A 17 -6.49 -0.43 2.37
C VAL A 17 -7.41 0.35 3.30
N LEU A 18 -8.70 0.38 2.98
CA LEU A 18 -9.72 1.09 3.76
C LEU A 18 -10.33 0.15 4.81
N PHE A 19 -10.40 0.59 6.06
CA PHE A 19 -10.93 -0.22 7.16
C PHE A 19 -11.45 0.63 8.33
N ASP A 20 -12.00 -0.04 9.34
CA ASP A 20 -12.47 0.58 10.58
C ASP A 20 -11.28 0.75 11.55
N SER A 21 -11.08 1.97 12.06
CA SER A 21 -9.97 2.36 12.93
C SER A 21 -9.85 1.50 14.19
N SER A 22 -10.95 0.89 14.67
CA SER A 22 -10.94 -0.05 15.79
C SER A 22 -10.19 -1.36 15.48
N LYS A 23 -10.01 -1.68 14.19
CA LYS A 23 -9.27 -2.85 13.71
C LYS A 23 -7.79 -2.57 13.41
N ARG A 24 -7.29 -1.37 13.76
CA ARG A 24 -5.88 -1.03 13.62
C ARG A 24 -5.00 -2.05 14.37
N PRO A 25 -4.14 -2.81 13.68
CA PRO A 25 -3.27 -3.79 14.30
C PRO A 25 -2.15 -3.14 15.12
N THR A 26 -1.52 -3.92 15.99
CA THR A 26 -0.29 -3.51 16.68
C THR A 26 0.90 -3.57 15.73
N LEU A 27 1.93 -2.74 15.96
CA LEU A 27 3.14 -2.79 15.13
C LEU A 27 3.76 -4.19 15.14
N LYS A 28 3.83 -4.82 16.31
CA LYS A 28 4.34 -6.19 16.48
C LYS A 28 3.61 -7.21 15.61
N HIS A 29 2.27 -7.10 15.51
CA HIS A 29 1.50 -8.00 14.68
C HIS A 29 1.79 -7.79 13.20
N VAL A 30 1.91 -6.53 12.76
CA VAL A 30 2.28 -6.20 11.38
C VAL A 30 3.66 -6.75 11.03
N GLU A 31 4.66 -6.56 11.90
CA GLU A 31 6.01 -7.11 11.69
C GLU A 31 6.00 -8.64 11.60
N GLU A 32 5.27 -9.32 12.48
CA GLU A 32 5.15 -10.78 12.47
C GLU A 32 4.51 -11.30 11.18
N VAL A 33 3.46 -10.63 10.68
CA VAL A 33 2.80 -11.01 9.43
C VAL A 33 3.71 -10.74 8.25
N LEU A 34 4.31 -9.55 8.14
CA LEU A 34 5.20 -9.21 7.03
C LEU A 34 6.43 -10.13 6.95
N ALA A 35 7.05 -10.43 8.09
CA ALA A 35 8.17 -11.36 8.14
C ALA A 35 7.77 -12.80 7.74
N ALA A 36 6.50 -13.19 7.95
CA ALA A 36 6.00 -14.50 7.54
C ALA A 36 5.70 -14.61 6.04
N LEU A 37 5.53 -13.48 5.33
CA LEU A 37 5.30 -13.47 3.88
C LEU A 37 6.57 -13.81 3.09
N SER A 38 7.72 -13.30 3.56
CA SER A 38 9.01 -13.57 2.94
C SER A 38 10.14 -13.39 3.95
N ASP A 39 10.98 -14.41 4.08
CA ASP A 39 12.22 -14.35 4.86
C ASP A 39 13.23 -13.30 4.32
N ARG A 40 12.97 -12.75 3.13
CA ARG A 40 13.84 -11.80 2.44
C ARG A 40 13.39 -10.35 2.59
N PHE A 41 12.24 -10.10 3.21
CA PHE A 41 11.81 -8.74 3.49
C PHE A 41 12.67 -8.11 4.58
N GLU A 42 13.20 -6.92 4.30
CA GLU A 42 13.86 -6.11 5.30
C GLU A 42 12.88 -5.03 5.77
N LEU A 43 12.52 -5.10 7.06
CA LEU A 43 11.61 -4.15 7.69
C LEU A 43 12.41 -3.03 8.34
N THR A 44 12.19 -1.78 7.91
CA THR A 44 12.90 -0.60 8.41
C THR A 44 11.94 0.53 8.76
N ASP A 45 12.44 1.53 9.50
CA ASP A 45 11.70 2.75 9.88
C ASP A 45 10.31 2.48 10.53
N ALA A 46 10.16 1.34 11.20
CA ALA A 46 8.95 0.94 11.91
C ALA A 46 8.59 1.93 13.04
N ARG A 47 7.34 2.42 13.03
CA ARG A 47 6.80 3.34 14.05
C ARG A 47 5.47 2.85 14.59
N ALA A 48 5.26 3.14 15.87
CA ALA A 48 4.02 2.88 16.57
C ALA A 48 3.60 4.12 17.36
N ASP A 49 2.29 4.24 17.59
CA ASP A 49 1.73 5.25 18.49
C ASP A 49 2.06 4.96 19.97
N GLU A 50 1.61 5.84 20.87
CA GLU A 50 1.81 5.68 22.31
C GLU A 50 1.19 4.39 22.89
N ASP A 51 0.18 3.83 22.23
CA ASP A 51 -0.49 2.58 22.60
C ASP A 51 0.16 1.34 21.93
N GLY A 52 1.22 1.51 21.13
CA GLY A 52 1.90 0.44 20.40
C GLY A 52 1.18 -0.01 19.11
N ARG A 53 0.23 0.78 18.61
CA ARG A 53 -0.47 0.50 17.35
C ARG A 53 0.33 0.98 16.16
N PHE A 54 0.21 0.27 15.04
CA PHE A 54 0.98 0.50 13.83
C PHE A 54 0.79 1.91 13.25
N GLU A 55 1.85 2.69 13.07
CA GLU A 55 1.83 4.00 12.39
C GLU A 55 2.45 3.97 10.99
N SER A 56 3.65 3.42 10.87
CA SER A 56 4.33 3.29 9.58
C SER A 56 5.39 2.21 9.61
N ILE A 57 5.72 1.67 8.44
CA ILE A 57 6.88 0.80 8.23
C ILE A 57 7.30 0.86 6.78
N THR A 58 8.59 0.70 6.54
CA THR A 58 9.15 0.49 5.21
C THR A 58 9.50 -0.99 5.06
N VAL A 59 9.04 -1.60 3.96
CA VAL A 59 9.37 -2.98 3.57
C VAL A 59 10.28 -2.90 2.35
N LEU A 60 11.50 -3.41 2.44
CA LEU A 60 12.38 -3.57 1.29
C LEU A 60 12.32 -5.02 0.81
N SER A 61 12.16 -5.22 -0.49
CA SER A 61 12.35 -6.50 -1.16
C SER A 61 13.54 -6.38 -2.13
N PRO A 62 14.77 -6.66 -1.68
CA PRO A 62 15.96 -6.55 -2.52
C PRO A 62 15.93 -7.47 -3.75
N ASP A 63 15.25 -8.61 -3.63
CA ASP A 63 15.08 -9.60 -4.69
C ASP A 63 14.22 -9.09 -5.85
N ASP A 64 13.17 -8.35 -5.53
CA ASP A 64 12.22 -7.79 -6.49
C ASP A 64 12.59 -6.36 -6.89
N TYR A 65 13.75 -5.87 -6.42
CA TYR A 65 14.17 -4.48 -6.58
C TYR A 65 13.06 -3.49 -6.17
N ALA A 66 12.32 -3.81 -5.11
CA ALA A 66 11.13 -3.07 -4.70
C ALA A 66 11.22 -2.60 -3.26
N ALA A 67 10.51 -1.51 -2.97
CA ALA A 67 10.30 -1.01 -1.62
C ALA A 67 8.85 -0.55 -1.47
N LEU A 68 8.27 -0.80 -0.29
CA LEU A 68 6.95 -0.34 0.09
C LEU A 68 7.08 0.56 1.31
N ASP A 69 6.49 1.75 1.25
CA ASP A 69 6.29 2.57 2.45
C ASP A 69 4.82 2.51 2.83
N ILE A 70 4.53 2.00 4.02
CA ILE A 70 3.18 1.77 4.51
C ILE A 70 2.92 2.72 5.65
N SER A 71 1.85 3.49 5.56
CA SER A 71 1.49 4.47 6.59
C SER A 71 0.02 4.42 6.96
N PHE A 72 -0.28 4.72 8.23
CA PHE A 72 -1.64 4.77 8.76
C PHE A 72 -2.18 6.19 8.76
N LEU A 73 -3.42 6.34 8.28
CA LEU A 73 -4.19 7.57 8.38
C LEU A 73 -5.59 7.26 8.89
N ALA A 74 -6.16 8.13 9.72
CA ALA A 74 -7.52 8.00 10.22
C ALA A 74 -8.14 9.35 10.55
N GLY A 75 -9.47 9.36 10.69
CA GLY A 75 -10.26 10.51 11.10
C GLY A 75 -10.96 11.20 9.95
N GLU A 76 -11.29 12.48 10.15
CA GLU A 76 -12.13 13.27 9.23
C GLU A 76 -11.55 13.34 7.81
N GLU A 77 -10.23 13.45 7.69
CA GLU A 77 -9.54 13.44 6.41
C GLU A 77 -9.81 12.17 5.58
N VAL A 78 -9.83 11.00 6.22
CA VAL A 78 -10.11 9.73 5.53
C VAL A 78 -11.57 9.67 5.10
N LEU A 79 -12.50 10.18 5.91
CA LEU A 79 -13.93 10.22 5.57
C LEU A 79 -14.19 11.10 4.35
N GLU A 80 -13.59 12.29 4.29
CA GLU A 80 -13.71 13.20 3.15
C GLU A 80 -13.13 12.60 1.85
N GLN A 81 -11.98 11.94 1.96
CA GLN A 81 -11.35 11.26 0.82
C GLN A 81 -12.17 10.05 0.36
N ASN A 82 -12.74 9.29 1.29
CA ASN A 82 -13.64 8.17 1.00
C ASN A 82 -14.91 8.62 0.26
N GLU A 83 -15.48 9.79 0.59
CA GLU A 83 -16.60 10.35 -0.16
C GLU A 83 -16.25 10.71 -1.60
N THR A 84 -15.02 11.18 -1.83
CA THR A 84 -14.53 11.51 -3.17
C THR A 84 -14.31 10.24 -3.98
N LEU A 85 -13.60 9.27 -3.39
CA LEU A 85 -13.36 7.96 -3.99
C LEU A 85 -14.67 7.24 -4.31
N GLU A 86 -15.66 7.28 -3.43
CA GLU A 86 -16.96 6.66 -3.68
C GLU A 86 -17.68 7.29 -4.89
N LYS A 87 -17.52 8.60 -5.12
CA LYS A 87 -18.11 9.29 -6.27
C LYS A 87 -17.45 8.84 -7.57
N GLU A 88 -16.12 8.75 -7.58
CA GLU A 88 -15.33 8.32 -8.74
C GLU A 88 -15.64 6.86 -9.11
N LEU A 89 -15.65 5.97 -8.11
CA LEU A 89 -15.95 4.54 -8.31
C LEU A 89 -17.38 4.28 -8.81
N LYS A 90 -18.34 5.17 -8.51
CA LYS A 90 -19.73 5.07 -9.02
C LYS A 90 -19.86 5.35 -10.52
N GLU A 91 -18.89 6.03 -11.12
CA GLU A 91 -18.94 6.32 -12.56
C GLU A 91 -18.60 5.09 -13.42
N ILE A 92 -18.05 4.05 -12.80
CA ILE A 92 -17.62 2.81 -13.45
C ILE A 92 -18.73 1.75 -13.31
N PRO A 93 -18.93 0.87 -14.31
CA PRO A 93 -19.84 -0.27 -14.19
C PRO A 93 -19.38 -1.27 -13.11
N LEU A 94 -20.01 -1.22 -11.94
CA LEU A 94 -19.71 -2.13 -10.83
C LEU A 94 -20.59 -3.38 -10.83
N ASP A 95 -19.99 -4.52 -10.53
CA ASP A 95 -20.66 -5.79 -10.27
C ASP A 95 -21.33 -5.84 -8.87
N ALA A 96 -21.91 -6.98 -8.52
CA ALA A 96 -22.63 -7.12 -7.25
C ALA A 96 -21.72 -7.15 -6.02
N ASP A 97 -20.47 -7.60 -6.16
CA ASP A 97 -19.49 -7.63 -5.08
C ASP A 97 -18.84 -6.25 -4.87
N GLU A 98 -18.45 -5.61 -5.96
CA GLU A 98 -17.88 -4.26 -5.95
C GLU A 98 -18.86 -3.25 -5.37
N ARG A 99 -20.17 -3.39 -5.64
CA ARG A 99 -21.20 -2.54 -4.99
C ARG A 99 -21.27 -2.76 -3.48
N ARG A 100 -21.00 -3.97 -2.99
CA ARG A 100 -20.93 -4.24 -1.54
C ARG A 100 -19.67 -3.62 -0.94
N LYS A 101 -18.52 -3.75 -1.62
CA LYS A 101 -17.27 -3.09 -1.21
C LYS A 101 -17.45 -1.56 -1.17
N LEU A 102 -18.05 -0.98 -2.22
CA LEU A 102 -18.37 0.45 -2.28
C LEU A 102 -19.26 0.93 -1.13
N ALA A 103 -20.31 0.17 -0.79
CA ALA A 103 -21.18 0.52 0.34
C ALA A 103 -20.43 0.55 1.68
N ARG A 104 -19.44 -0.35 1.85
CA ARG A 104 -18.61 -0.44 3.05
C ARG A 104 -17.55 0.67 3.15
N ILE A 105 -17.11 1.27 2.04
CA ILE A 105 -16.12 2.37 2.07
C ILE A 105 -16.58 3.50 2.99
N LYS A 106 -17.88 3.83 2.97
CA LYS A 106 -18.48 4.88 3.82
C LYS A 106 -18.39 4.63 5.31
N GLU A 107 -18.26 3.37 5.69
CA GLU A 107 -18.18 2.95 7.09
C GLU A 107 -16.72 2.90 7.57
N CYS A 108 -15.75 3.04 6.66
CA CYS A 108 -14.33 3.04 6.99
C CYS A 108 -13.88 4.47 7.36
N ASP A 109 -13.28 4.62 8.54
CA ASP A 109 -12.73 5.87 9.10
C ASP A 109 -11.19 5.83 9.20
N ALA A 110 -10.56 4.76 8.71
CA ALA A 110 -9.13 4.58 8.66
C ALA A 110 -8.68 3.98 7.33
N ARG A 111 -7.40 4.21 7.02
CA ARG A 111 -6.74 3.58 5.88
C ARG A 111 -5.25 3.34 6.09
N PHE A 112 -4.72 2.42 5.31
CA PHE A 112 -3.30 2.33 5.03
C PHE A 112 -3.01 2.84 3.64
N ASP A 113 -1.97 3.67 3.53
CA ASP A 113 -1.39 4.10 2.26
C ASP A 113 -0.15 3.24 2.02
N LEU A 114 -0.19 2.43 0.97
CA LEU A 114 0.92 1.57 0.54
C LEU A 114 1.53 2.21 -0.70
N LEU A 115 2.69 2.83 -0.52
CA LEU A 115 3.42 3.47 -1.60
C LEU A 115 4.48 2.53 -2.12
N HIS A 116 4.40 2.20 -3.40
CA HIS A 116 5.32 1.31 -4.07
C HIS A 116 6.42 2.08 -4.80
N PHE A 117 7.65 1.65 -4.56
CA PHE A 117 8.86 2.16 -5.17
C PHE A 117 9.63 1.03 -5.80
N GLU A 118 10.26 1.32 -6.92
CA GLU A 118 11.24 0.43 -7.52
C GLU A 118 12.64 1.02 -7.40
N GLN A 119 13.61 0.15 -7.18
CA GLN A 119 15.01 0.49 -7.21
C GLN A 119 15.45 0.66 -8.66
N GLN A 120 15.99 1.83 -8.99
CA GLN A 120 16.64 2.02 -10.29
C GLN A 120 17.94 1.22 -10.30
N ALA A 121 18.13 0.38 -11.30
CA ALA A 121 19.44 -0.17 -11.57
C ALA A 121 20.38 1.00 -11.93
N ASP A 122 21.51 1.11 -11.24
CA ASP A 122 22.59 2.04 -11.58
C ASP A 122 23.31 1.50 -12.83
N ASP A 123 22.60 1.52 -13.97
CA ASP A 123 23.15 1.09 -15.25
C ASP A 123 24.05 2.22 -15.79
N GLY A 124 25.30 1.85 -16.03
CA GLY A 124 26.35 2.71 -16.57
C GLY A 124 26.01 3.36 -17.92
N PRO A 125 26.97 4.07 -18.53
CA PRO A 125 26.71 5.16 -19.47
C PRO A 125 25.72 4.78 -20.58
N ALA A 126 24.64 5.57 -20.63
CA ALA A 126 23.53 5.51 -21.57
C ALA A 126 23.98 5.16 -22.99
N ILE A 127 23.80 3.89 -23.36
CA ILE A 127 23.72 3.49 -24.76
C ILE A 127 22.24 3.42 -25.06
N ALA A 128 21.76 4.37 -25.87
CA ALA A 128 20.39 4.42 -26.35
C ALA A 128 19.98 3.07 -26.94
N ALA A 129 19.17 2.33 -26.19
CA ALA A 129 18.37 1.22 -26.64
C ALA A 129 16.96 1.51 -26.14
N ASP A 130 15.98 1.42 -27.04
CA ASP A 130 14.54 1.55 -26.79
C ASP A 130 14.19 1.13 -25.37
N GLU A 131 13.57 2.03 -24.59
CA GLU A 131 13.07 1.74 -23.24
C GLU A 131 12.40 0.37 -23.23
N PRO A 132 12.99 -0.67 -22.64
CA PRO A 132 12.15 -1.77 -22.22
C PRO A 132 11.27 -1.16 -21.14
N ASP A 133 9.95 -1.31 -21.27
CA ASP A 133 9.06 -1.32 -20.12
C ASP A 133 9.79 -2.13 -19.03
N GLU A 134 10.40 -1.45 -18.06
CA GLU A 134 10.97 -2.05 -16.88
C GLU A 134 9.82 -2.84 -16.28
N MET A 135 9.91 -4.16 -16.37
CA MET A 135 8.81 -5.05 -16.10
C MET A 135 8.50 -4.96 -14.62
N LEU A 136 7.53 -4.10 -14.28
CA LEU A 136 6.99 -3.93 -12.94
C LEU A 136 6.69 -5.32 -12.39
N ASP A 137 7.33 -5.67 -11.27
CA ASP A 137 6.95 -6.85 -10.51
C ASP A 137 6.07 -6.42 -9.33
N PRO A 138 4.74 -6.35 -9.52
CA PRO A 138 3.82 -5.96 -8.46
C PRO A 138 3.66 -7.07 -7.41
N SER A 139 4.37 -8.19 -7.50
CA SER A 139 4.15 -9.34 -6.62
C SER A 139 4.34 -8.98 -5.14
N THR A 140 5.41 -8.26 -4.79
CA THR A 140 5.63 -7.82 -3.41
C THR A 140 4.52 -6.88 -2.94
N LEU A 141 4.12 -5.92 -3.76
CA LEU A 141 3.01 -5.01 -3.45
C LEU A 141 1.71 -5.79 -3.21
N LEU A 142 1.34 -6.69 -4.12
CA LEU A 142 0.07 -7.41 -4.06
C LEU A 142 0.00 -8.37 -2.86
N ILE A 143 1.08 -9.08 -2.54
CA ILE A 143 1.13 -9.99 -1.40
C ILE A 143 1.04 -9.21 -0.08
N VAL A 144 1.73 -8.07 0.02
CA VAL A 144 1.65 -7.20 1.21
C VAL A 144 0.28 -6.56 1.34
N LEU A 145 -0.29 -6.07 0.24
CA LEU A 145 -1.64 -5.50 0.21
C LEU A 145 -2.69 -6.50 0.69
N ASP A 146 -2.68 -7.72 0.15
CA ASP A 146 -3.62 -8.78 0.53
C ASP A 146 -3.52 -9.10 2.03
N SER A 147 -2.29 -9.18 2.55
CA SER A 147 -2.04 -9.40 3.98
C SER A 147 -2.58 -8.27 4.85
N MET A 148 -2.45 -7.02 4.41
CA MET A 148 -3.01 -5.86 5.12
C MET A 148 -4.54 -5.85 5.09
N VAL A 149 -5.14 -6.26 3.97
CA VAL A 149 -6.60 -6.43 3.83
C VAL A 149 -7.10 -7.53 4.77
N GLU A 150 -6.44 -8.69 4.81
CA GLU A 150 -6.79 -9.80 5.68
C GLU A 150 -6.71 -9.44 7.16
N MET A 151 -5.61 -8.82 7.59
CA MET A 151 -5.41 -8.41 9.00
C MET A 151 -6.49 -7.43 9.48
N THR A 152 -6.90 -6.51 8.62
CA THR A 152 -7.87 -5.46 8.96
C THR A 152 -9.32 -5.84 8.62
N GLY A 153 -9.53 -6.91 7.85
CA GLY A 153 -10.81 -7.18 7.19
C GLY A 153 -11.29 -5.99 6.32
N GLY A 154 -10.32 -5.26 5.77
CA GLY A 154 -10.50 -4.02 5.03
C GLY A 154 -10.90 -4.24 3.57
N ILE A 155 -10.68 -3.21 2.76
CA ILE A 155 -10.94 -3.20 1.31
C ILE A 155 -9.72 -2.61 0.62
N GLY A 156 -9.10 -3.39 -0.27
CA GLY A 156 -8.04 -2.91 -1.14
C GLY A 156 -8.62 -2.08 -2.28
N VAL A 157 -8.03 -0.92 -2.54
CA VAL A 157 -8.41 -0.02 -3.63
C VAL A 157 -7.15 0.49 -4.33
N ASP A 158 -7.17 0.40 -5.66
CA ASP A 158 -6.25 1.16 -6.50
C ASP A 158 -6.93 2.49 -6.89
N PRO A 159 -6.49 3.63 -6.33
CA PRO A 159 -7.05 4.95 -6.63
C PRO A 159 -6.73 5.44 -8.05
N GLN A 160 -5.69 4.90 -8.70
CA GLN A 160 -5.29 5.35 -10.04
C GLN A 160 -6.17 4.72 -11.12
N SER A 161 -6.51 3.44 -10.97
CA SER A 161 -7.46 2.77 -11.88
C SER A 161 -8.91 2.90 -11.45
N GLY A 162 -9.18 3.25 -10.19
CA GLY A 162 -10.51 3.22 -9.61
C GLY A 162 -11.06 1.80 -9.50
N THR A 163 -10.21 0.84 -9.11
CA THR A 163 -10.58 -0.59 -9.06
C THR A 163 -10.46 -1.13 -7.65
N PHE A 164 -11.36 -2.06 -7.30
CA PHE A 164 -11.28 -2.85 -6.07
C PHE A 164 -10.39 -4.06 -6.25
N LEU A 165 -9.63 -4.39 -5.21
CA LEU A 165 -8.78 -5.57 -5.15
C LEU A 165 -9.41 -6.62 -4.23
#